data_AF-A0A7J2Y435-F1
#
_entry.id   AF-A0A7J2Y435-F1
#
_cell.length_a   1.000
_cell.length_b   1.000
_cell.length_c   1.000
_cell.angle_alpha   90.00
_cell.angle_beta   90.00
_cell.angle_gamma   90.00
#
_symmetry.space_group_name_H-M   'P 1'
#
loop_
_entity.id
_entity.type
_entity.pdbx_description
1 polymer ?
#
loop_
_entity_poly.entity_id
_entity_poly.type
_entity_poly.pdbx_seq_one_letter_code
_entity_poly.pdbx_strand_id
1 'polypeptide(L)' 'MTRQLEETIDSLAPTDALRVLDAVDGTLDALRADALDLGDTPEIRELVDRIDVYKGHLGKQRAVLTAARA' A
#
# COMPACT_ATOMS: atom_id res chain seq x y z
N MET A 1 -2.95 -6.15 3.53
CA MET A 1 -3.77 -5.85 2.35
C MET A 1 -4.98 -6.76 2.42
N THR A 2 -6.15 -6.33 1.95
CA THR A 2 -7.32 -7.22 1.92
C THR A 2 -7.28 -8.06 0.65
N ARG A 3 -7.67 -9.33 0.74
CA ARG A 3 -7.74 -10.27 -0.40
C ARG A 3 -8.52 -9.69 -1.60
N GLN A 4 -9.57 -8.94 -1.31
CA GLN A 4 -10.42 -8.30 -2.31
C GLN A 4 -9.69 -7.22 -3.12
N LEU A 5 -8.75 -6.49 -2.51
CA LEU A 5 -7.96 -5.48 -3.22
C LEU A 5 -6.96 -6.15 -4.17
N GLU A 6 -6.37 -7.26 -3.76
CA GLU A 6 -5.44 -8.06 -4.57
C GLU A 6 -6.16 -8.63 -5.81
N GLU A 7 -7.31 -9.26 -5.61
CA GLU A 7 -8.15 -9.81 -6.70
C GLU A 7 -8.59 -8.72 -7.70
N THR A 8 -8.90 -7.51 -7.19
CA THR A 8 -9.25 -6.37 -8.04
C THR A 8 -8.05 -5.94 -8.89
N ILE A 9 -6.87 -5.81 -8.30
CA ILE A 9 -5.63 -5.41 -9.00
C ILE A 9 -5.24 -6.44 -10.06
N ASP A 10 -5.37 -7.74 -9.75
CA ASP A 10 -5.07 -8.83 -10.69
C ASP A 10 -6.01 -8.85 -11.91
N SER A 11 -7.22 -8.31 -11.77
CA SER A 11 -8.20 -8.21 -12.86
C SER A 11 -8.00 -7.01 -13.79
N LEU A 12 -7.15 -6.05 -13.40
CA LEU A 12 -6.93 -4.81 -14.15
C LEU A 12 -5.85 -4.99 -15.22
N ALA A 13 -5.90 -4.15 -16.25
CA ALA A 13 -4.77 -4.00 -17.15
C ALA A 13 -3.53 -3.56 -16.33
N PRO A 14 -2.32 -4.09 -16.60
CA PRO A 14 -1.14 -3.84 -15.77
C PRO A 14 -0.84 -2.36 -15.51
N THR A 15 -1.11 -1.49 -16.49
CA THR A 15 -0.94 -0.03 -16.35
C THR A 15 -1.93 0.57 -15.36
N ASP A 16 -3.17 0.10 -15.33
CA ASP A 16 -4.20 0.59 -14.42
C ASP A 16 -3.99 0.02 -13.01
N ALA A 17 -3.57 -1.24 -12.92
CA ALA A 17 -3.11 -1.86 -11.67
C ALA A 17 -1.99 -1.04 -11.00
N LEU A 18 -0.99 -0.61 -11.77
CA LEU A 18 0.10 0.23 -11.26
C LEU A 18 -0.39 1.61 -10.77
N ARG A 19 -1.32 2.25 -11.49
CA ARG A 19 -1.91 3.53 -11.05
C ARG A 19 -2.69 3.39 -9.76
N VAL A 20 -3.44 2.29 -9.60
CA VAL A 20 -4.17 2.00 -8.36
C VAL A 20 -3.18 1.78 -7.22
N LEU A 21 -2.12 0.99 -7.44
CA LEU A 21 -1.07 0.79 -6.44
C LEU A 21 -0.42 2.10 -6.00
N ASP A 22 -0.10 3.00 -6.93
CA ASP A 22 0.49 4.31 -6.61
C ASP A 22 -0.49 5.20 -5.82
N ALA A 23 -1.78 5.17 -6.16
CA ALA A 23 -2.80 5.94 -5.43
C ALA A 23 -3.01 5.41 -3.99
N VAL A 24 -2.98 4.09 -3.81
CA VAL A 24 -3.08 3.46 -2.49
C VAL A 24 -1.83 3.77 -1.66
N ASP A 25 -0.63 3.72 -2.27
CA ASP A 25 0.62 4.07 -1.59
C ASP A 25 0.60 5.52 -1.06
N GLY A 26 0.17 6.48 -1.89
CA GLY A 26 0.03 7.87 -1.48
C GLY A 26 -0.99 8.08 -0.36
N THR A 27 -2.07 7.29 -0.34
CA THR A 27 -3.07 7.34 0.75
C THR A 27 -2.49 6.79 2.06
N LEU A 28 -1.70 5.71 1.99
CA LEU A 28 -1.02 5.16 3.16
C LEU A 28 0.04 6.11 3.71
N ASP A 29 0.74 6.85 2.85
CA ASP A 29 1.68 7.90 3.27
C ASP A 29 1.00 9.04 4.01
N ALA A 30 -0.14 9.53 3.50
CA ALA A 30 -0.93 10.54 4.18
C ALA A 30 -1.40 10.04 5.56
N LEU A 31 -1.95 8.83 5.62
CA LEU A 31 -2.41 8.23 6.87
C LEU A 31 -1.27 8.03 7.89
N ARG A 32 -0.07 7.68 7.42
CA ARG A 32 1.11 7.54 8.26
C ARG A 32 1.53 8.88 8.85
N ALA A 33 1.55 9.94 8.04
CA ALA A 33 1.86 11.29 8.49
C ALA A 33 0.83 11.76 9.53
N ASP A 34 -0.46 11.62 9.22
CA ASP A 34 -1.55 11.97 10.13
C ASP A 34 -1.44 11.21 11.47
N ALA A 35 -1.10 9.91 11.42
CA ALA A 35 -0.91 9.11 12.63
C ALA A 35 0.26 9.61 13.48
N LEU A 36 1.39 9.95 12.86
CA LEU A 36 2.56 10.48 13.58
C LEU A 36 2.29 11.86 14.20
N ASP A 37 1.46 12.68 13.55
CA ASP A 37 1.06 13.99 14.07
C ASP A 37 0.13 13.89 15.30
N LEU A 38 -0.57 12.76 15.48
CA LEU A 38 -1.38 12.50 16.68
C LEU A 38 -0.54 12.16 17.93
N GLY A 39 0.75 11.86 17.76
CA GLY A 39 1.68 11.62 18.85
C GLY A 39 2.24 10.19 18.87
N ASP A 40 2.89 9.84 19.97
CA ASP A 40 3.70 8.62 20.07
C ASP A 40 3.18 7.68 21.18
N THR A 41 1.94 7.21 21.02
CA THR A 41 1.35 6.20 21.91
C THR A 41 1.58 4.79 21.36
N PRO A 42 1.49 3.73 22.20
CA PRO A 42 1.59 2.36 21.73
C PRO A 42 0.61 2.03 20.59
N GLU A 43 -0.62 2.53 20.68
CA GLU A 43 -1.67 2.32 19.68
C GLU A 43 -1.32 2.98 18.34
N ILE A 44 -0.73 4.18 18.37
CA ILE A 44 -0.26 4.87 17.17
C ILE A 44 0.94 4.15 16.56
N ARG A 45 1.88 3.66 17.37
CA ARG A 45 3.00 2.84 16.89
C ARG A 45 2.51 1.57 16.20
N GLU A 46 1.57 0.85 16.80
CA GLU A 46 0.97 -0.33 16.17
C GLU A 46 0.25 0.00 14.85
N LEU A 47 -0.40 1.16 14.78
CA LEU A 47 -1.03 1.63 13.54
C LEU A 47 0.02 1.92 12.46
N VAL A 48 1.09 2.64 12.79
CA VAL A 48 2.19 2.96 11.87
C VAL A 48 2.88 1.69 11.40
N ASP A 49 3.17 0.74 12.30
CA ASP A 49 3.76 -0.55 11.95
C ASP A 49 2.88 -1.33 10.97
N ARG A 50 1.56 -1.35 11.17
CA ARG A 50 0.62 -1.97 10.24
C ARG A 50 0.61 -1.28 8.88
N ILE A 51 0.69 0.05 8.84
CA ILE A 51 0.79 0.82 7.59
C ILE A 51 2.08 0.43 6.86
N ASP A 52 3.21 0.42 7.55
CA ASP A 52 4.52 0.08 6.97
C ASP A 52 4.53 -1.36 6.41
N VAL A 53 3.90 -2.31 7.12
CA VAL A 53 3.67 -3.67 6.60
C VAL A 53 2.87 -3.64 5.30
N TYR A 54 1.77 -2.87 5.23
CA TYR A 54 0.97 -2.78 4.01
C TYR A 54 1.73 -2.13 2.84
N LYS A 55 2.51 -1.08 3.08
CA LYS A 55 3.39 -0.49 2.06
C LYS A 55 4.39 -1.51 1.53
N GLY A 56 4.96 -2.34 2.41
CA GLY A 56 5.83 -3.44 2.02
C GLY A 56 5.16 -4.47 1.10
N HIS A 57 3.86 -4.73 1.28
CA HIS A 57 3.10 -5.61 0.38
C HIS A 57 2.85 -4.97 -0.99
N LEU A 58 2.48 -3.68 -1.03
CA LEU A 58 2.30 -2.93 -2.29
C LEU A 58 3.59 -2.89 -3.10
N GLY A 59 4.74 -2.66 -2.44
CA GLY A 59 6.05 -2.66 -3.08
C GLY A 59 6.38 -4.00 -3.76
N LYS A 60 6.03 -5.13 -3.13
CA LYS A 60 6.20 -6.46 -3.73
C LYS A 60 5.30 -6.65 -4.95
N GLN A 61 4.02 -6.28 -4.87
CA GLN A 61 3.10 -6.40 -6.00
C GLN A 61 3.50 -5.53 -7.18
N ARG A 62 3.95 -4.30 -6.92
CA ARG A 62 4.49 -3.41 -7.95
C ARG A 62 5.71 -4.02 -8.64
N ALA A 63 6.62 -4.65 -7.88
CA ALA A 63 7.78 -5.33 -8.46
C ALA A 63 7.37 -6.49 -9.37
N VAL A 64 6.38 -7.29 -8.96
CA VAL A 64 5.83 -8.40 -9.77
C VAL A 64 5.20 -7.88 -11.07
N LEU A 65 4.33 -6.86 -11.00
CA LEU A 65 3.68 -6.28 -12.18
C LEU A 65 4.68 -5.62 -13.13
N THR A 66 5.73 -4.98 -12.59
CA THR A 66 6.78 -4.36 -13.41
C THR A 66 7.65 -5.42 -14.09
N ALA A 67 7.99 -6.51 -13.39
CA ALA A 67 8.74 -7.62 -13.95
C ALA A 67 7.95 -8.39 -15.02
N ALA A 68 6.63 -8.54 -14.86
CA ALA A 68 5.77 -9.18 -15.85
C ALA A 68 5.63 -8.39 -17.17
N ARG A 69 6.09 -7.13 -17.19
CA ARG A 69 6.07 -6.24 -18.35
C ARG A 69 7.42 -6.17 -19.09
N ALA A 70 8.51 -6.65 -18.48
CA ALA A 70 9.86 -6.66 -19.04
C ALA A 70 10.08 -7.90 -19.93
#